data_AF-A0A8U0INH7-F1
#
_entry.id   AF-A0A8U0INH7-F1
#
_cell.length_a   1.000
_cell.length_b   1.000
_cell.length_c   1.000
_cell.angle_alpha   90.00
_cell.angle_beta   90.00
_cell.angle_gamma   90.00
#
_symmetry.space_group_name_H-M   'P 1'
#
loop_
_entity.id
_entity.type
_entity.pdbx_description
1 polymer ?
#
loop_
_entity_poly.entity_id
_entity_poly.type
_entity_poly.pdbx_seq_one_letter_code
_entity_poly.pdbx_strand_id
1 'polypeptide(L)'
;MVKSPDSTANCPHCDASLAHLRRGCDACERRVSWDWTEPCPTCDAETDVTRARCRNCETTRSPWDAVVARVLRERHHVDLHVAKDALPSPASAGFVLHTGDPRGQRADYRRPLPDGKGVHVKEFADHYAVHWDKVDPTEDFLGHVLADAPHWLLFGGVLGAKLARWPVGLGRGLAAHIKS
;
A
#
# COMPACT_ATOMS: atom_id res chain seq x y z
N MET A 1 -11.52 21.78 -1.45
CA MET A 1 -10.35 21.27 -2.20
C MET A 1 -10.24 19.78 -1.93
N VAL A 2 -10.37 18.94 -2.96
CA VAL A 2 -10.13 17.49 -2.84
C VAL A 2 -8.63 17.30 -2.62
N LYS A 3 -8.24 16.70 -1.49
CA LYS A 3 -6.82 16.41 -1.21
C LYS A 3 -6.34 15.31 -2.17
N SER A 4 -5.14 15.48 -2.72
CA SER A 4 -4.48 14.52 -3.61
C SER A 4 -4.53 13.09 -3.03
N PRO A 5 -4.77 12.06 -3.85
CA PRO A 5 -4.60 10.67 -3.44
C PRO A 5 -3.13 10.30 -3.25
N ASP A 6 -2.21 11.12 -3.77
CA ASP A 6 -0.78 10.86 -3.75
C ASP A 6 -0.06 11.89 -2.86
N SER A 7 0.89 11.41 -2.06
CA SER A 7 1.84 12.20 -1.28
C SER A 7 3.20 12.16 -1.96
N THR A 8 3.61 13.30 -2.49
CA THR A 8 4.90 13.52 -3.17
C THR A 8 5.66 14.63 -2.48
N ALA A 9 6.97 14.68 -2.68
CA ALA A 9 7.78 15.82 -2.28
C ALA A 9 7.87 16.86 -3.41
N ASN A 10 8.35 18.06 -3.09
CA ASN A 10 8.65 19.10 -4.07
C ASN A 10 10.17 19.23 -4.24
N CYS A 11 10.61 19.48 -5.48
CA CYS A 11 11.99 19.82 -5.76
C CYS A 11 12.37 21.14 -5.06
N PRO A 12 13.45 21.20 -4.27
CA PRO A 12 13.85 22.43 -3.59
C PRO A 12 14.37 23.52 -4.54
N HIS A 13 14.57 23.20 -5.82
CA HIS A 13 15.10 24.15 -6.82
C HIS A 13 14.02 24.74 -7.73
N CYS A 14 12.92 24.02 -7.96
CA CYS A 14 11.92 24.39 -8.97
C CYS A 14 10.48 23.98 -8.63
N ASP A 15 10.24 23.48 -7.41
CA ASP A 15 8.93 23.04 -6.89
C ASP A 15 8.19 21.96 -7.69
N ALA A 16 8.84 21.33 -8.68
CA ALA A 16 8.28 20.18 -9.38
C ALA A 16 8.02 19.02 -8.39
N SER A 17 6.89 18.34 -8.55
CA SER A 17 6.56 17.14 -7.76
C SER A 17 7.56 16.01 -8.08
N LEU A 18 8.04 15.34 -7.05
CA LEU A 18 9.01 14.25 -7.11
C LEU A 18 8.63 13.17 -6.09
N ALA A 19 8.96 11.92 -6.40
CA ALA A 19 8.99 10.88 -5.38
C ALA A 19 9.98 11.28 -4.27
N HIS A 20 9.63 10.99 -3.03
CA HIS A 20 10.53 11.18 -1.90
C HIS A 20 11.84 10.40 -2.11
N LEU A 21 12.96 10.95 -1.62
CA LEU A 21 14.30 10.38 -1.75
C LEU A 21 14.86 10.33 -3.18
N ARG A 22 14.18 10.89 -4.18
CA ARG A 22 14.68 10.94 -5.56
C ARG A 22 15.91 11.84 -5.69
N ARG A 23 17.05 11.32 -6.16
CA ARG A 23 18.34 12.05 -6.15
C ARG A 23 18.47 13.17 -7.19
N GLY A 24 17.53 13.27 -8.13
CA GLY A 24 17.56 14.26 -9.21
C GLY A 24 16.15 14.65 -9.65
N CYS A 25 16.02 15.88 -10.17
CA CYS A 25 14.78 16.40 -10.71
C CYS A 25 14.87 16.47 -12.23
N ASP A 26 13.97 15.80 -12.94
CA ASP A 26 13.96 15.81 -14.41
C ASP A 26 13.55 17.18 -14.98
N ALA A 27 12.79 17.98 -14.21
CA ALA A 27 12.28 19.26 -14.67
C ALA A 27 13.35 20.37 -14.68
N CYS A 28 14.30 20.34 -13.74
CA CYS A 28 15.37 21.33 -13.65
C CYS A 28 16.78 20.73 -13.79
N GLU A 29 16.87 19.42 -13.99
CA GLU A 29 18.11 18.64 -14.17
C GLU A 29 19.11 18.75 -13.00
N ARG A 30 18.65 19.21 -11.83
CA ARG A 30 19.48 19.38 -10.64
C ARG A 30 19.44 18.15 -9.75
N ARG A 31 20.56 17.89 -9.08
CA ARG A 31 20.61 16.96 -7.95
C ARG A 31 19.79 17.49 -6.79
N VAL A 32 19.10 16.58 -6.12
CA VAL A 32 18.28 16.86 -4.94
C VAL A 32 18.90 16.13 -3.75
N SER A 33 19.18 16.89 -2.69
CA SER A 33 19.49 16.37 -1.36
C SER A 33 18.22 16.37 -0.53
N TRP A 34 18.03 15.33 0.27
CA TRP A 34 16.87 15.18 1.14
C TRP A 34 17.31 15.24 2.59
N ASP A 35 16.64 16.09 3.36
CA ASP A 35 16.66 16.02 4.81
C ASP A 35 15.42 15.24 5.27
N TRP A 36 15.43 13.94 5.01
CA TRP A 36 14.43 13.05 5.59
C TRP A 36 15.07 12.33 6.77
N THR A 37 14.69 12.77 7.97
CA THR A 37 15.04 12.11 9.22
C THR A 37 13.82 11.49 9.89
N GLU A 38 14.04 10.40 10.60
CA GLU A 38 13.07 9.82 11.53
C GLU A 38 13.74 9.54 12.87
N PRO A 39 12.99 9.61 13.99
CA PRO A 39 13.49 9.24 15.31
C PRO A 39 13.94 7.78 15.35
N CYS A 40 15.03 7.52 16.07
CA CYS A 40 15.50 6.16 16.25
C CYS A 40 14.63 5.37 17.23
N PRO A 41 14.02 4.23 16.85
CA PRO A 41 13.15 3.46 17.74
C PRO A 41 13.84 2.98 19.03
N THR A 42 15.18 2.91 19.04
CA THR A 42 15.97 2.50 20.21
C THR A 42 16.44 3.65 21.10
N CYS A 43 16.74 4.83 20.54
CA CYS A 43 17.39 5.92 21.30
C CYS A 43 16.84 7.31 21.02
N ASP A 44 15.79 7.40 20.20
CA ASP A 44 15.05 8.62 19.84
C ASP A 44 15.84 9.72 19.12
N ALA A 45 17.14 9.52 18.86
CA ALA A 45 17.94 10.45 18.08
C ALA A 45 17.40 10.57 16.64
N GLU A 46 17.38 11.79 16.10
CA GLU A 46 17.07 12.08 14.71
C GLU A 46 18.10 11.43 13.77
N THR A 47 17.61 10.68 12.78
CA THR A 47 18.48 9.93 11.87
C THR A 47 18.01 9.92 10.44
N ASP A 48 18.96 10.07 9.52
CA ASP A 48 18.76 9.90 8.08
C ASP A 48 18.18 8.52 7.76
N VAL A 49 17.02 8.51 7.10
CA VAL A 49 16.25 7.29 6.78
C VAL A 49 16.96 6.35 5.82
N THR A 50 17.90 6.86 5.02
CA THR A 50 18.66 6.06 4.06
C THR A 50 19.80 5.28 4.72
N ARG A 51 20.10 5.55 5.99
CA ARG A 51 21.17 4.87 6.72
C ARG A 51 20.69 3.63 7.44
N ALA A 52 21.37 2.52 7.14
CA ALA A 52 21.13 1.24 7.80
C ALA A 52 21.47 1.24 9.31
N ARG A 53 22.36 2.13 9.79
CA ARG A 53 22.79 2.16 11.22
C ARG A 53 22.60 3.53 11.84
N CYS A 54 22.06 3.55 13.06
CA CYS A 54 21.97 4.77 13.86
C CYS A 54 23.37 5.25 14.28
N ARG A 55 23.66 6.55 14.15
CA ARG A 55 24.93 7.14 14.60
C ARG A 55 25.08 7.19 16.12
N ASN A 56 23.97 7.19 16.85
CA ASN A 56 23.97 7.38 18.29
C ASN A 56 24.05 6.06 19.07
N CYS A 57 23.30 5.04 18.66
CA CYS A 57 23.24 3.75 19.37
C CYS A 57 23.63 2.54 18.52
N GLU A 58 24.10 2.76 17.29
CA GLU A 58 24.59 1.72 16.35
C GLU A 58 23.57 0.64 15.94
N THR A 59 22.33 0.72 16.43
CA THR A 59 21.28 -0.22 16.07
C THR A 59 21.04 -0.23 14.56
N THR A 60 20.91 -1.44 14.01
CA THR A 60 20.62 -1.64 12.59
C THR A 60 19.12 -1.51 12.37
N ARG A 61 18.72 -0.77 11.34
CA ARG A 61 17.32 -0.46 11.02
C ARG A 61 17.10 -0.57 9.52
N SER A 62 15.91 -1.01 9.15
CA SER A 62 15.50 -1.01 7.76
C SER A 62 15.05 0.40 7.36
N PRO A 63 15.51 0.94 6.22
CA PRO A 63 14.91 2.14 5.63
C PRO A 63 13.40 2.01 5.43
N TRP A 64 12.90 0.79 5.23
CA TRP A 64 11.46 0.52 5.15
C TRP A 64 10.72 0.83 6.44
N ASP A 65 11.32 0.67 7.61
CA ASP A 65 10.64 0.98 8.87
C ASP A 65 10.44 2.49 9.04
N ALA A 66 11.37 3.30 8.54
CA ALA A 66 11.21 4.75 8.44
C ALA A 66 10.09 5.14 7.44
N VAL A 67 10.04 4.49 6.27
CA VAL A 67 8.95 4.69 5.30
C VAL A 67 7.59 4.31 5.91
N VAL A 68 7.52 3.19 6.65
CA VAL A 68 6.30 2.78 7.36
C VAL A 68 5.91 3.78 8.44
N ALA A 69 6.86 4.26 9.25
CA ALA A 69 6.57 5.30 10.23
C ALA A 69 6.01 6.58 9.58
N ARG A 70 6.54 6.97 8.42
CA ARG A 70 6.08 8.16 7.68
C ARG A 70 4.71 7.96 7.04
N VAL A 71 4.46 6.82 6.38
CA VAL A 71 3.19 6.57 5.69
C VAL A 71 2.03 6.44 6.68
N LEU A 72 2.27 5.93 7.88
CA LEU A 72 1.26 5.86 8.94
C LEU A 72 0.83 7.24 9.46
N ARG A 73 1.62 8.30 9.21
CA ARG A 73 1.22 9.70 9.49
C ARG A 73 0.39 10.31 8.36
N GLU A 74 0.34 9.66 7.20
CA GLU A 74 -0.59 10.02 6.14
C GLU A 74 -2.00 9.49 6.44
N ARG A 75 -2.99 9.99 5.70
CA ARG A 75 -4.31 9.36 5.72
C ARG A 75 -4.22 7.97 5.09
N HIS A 76 -5.05 7.04 5.55
CA HIS A 76 -5.21 5.73 4.91
C HIS A 76 -5.48 5.89 3.41
N HIS A 77 -4.90 4.98 2.62
CA HIS A 77 -4.90 4.95 1.15
C HIS A 77 -4.26 6.15 0.43
N VAL A 78 -3.57 7.05 1.12
CA VAL A 78 -2.75 8.06 0.44
C VAL A 78 -1.43 7.39 0.03
N ASP A 79 -1.18 7.33 -1.28
CA ASP A 79 0.02 6.72 -1.85
C ASP A 79 1.22 7.65 -1.65
N LEU A 80 2.10 7.32 -0.72
CA LEU A 80 3.41 7.95 -0.56
C LEU A 80 4.36 7.44 -1.65
N HIS A 81 4.80 8.33 -2.54
CA HIS A 81 5.74 7.97 -3.60
C HIS A 81 7.17 8.04 -3.09
N VAL A 82 7.90 6.93 -3.16
CA VAL A 82 9.32 6.86 -2.76
C VAL A 82 10.16 6.34 -3.91
N ALA A 83 11.30 6.97 -4.16
CA ALA A 83 12.20 6.59 -5.24
C ALA A 83 12.73 5.16 -5.04
N LYS A 84 12.64 4.34 -6.08
CA LYS A 84 12.95 2.91 -5.99
C LYS A 84 14.42 2.63 -5.77
N ASP A 85 15.29 3.49 -6.29
CA ASP A 85 16.75 3.41 -6.17
C ASP A 85 17.29 3.87 -4.80
N ALA A 86 16.42 4.44 -3.96
CA ALA A 86 16.76 4.87 -2.60
C ALA A 86 16.55 3.78 -1.54
N LEU A 87 15.81 2.71 -1.87
CA LEU A 87 15.43 1.66 -0.91
C LEU A 87 15.85 0.28 -1.40
N PRO A 88 16.19 -0.65 -0.48
CA PRO A 88 16.32 -2.06 -0.83
C PRO A 88 14.95 -2.64 -1.22
N SER A 89 14.92 -3.85 -1.77
CA SER A 89 13.66 -4.53 -2.11
C SER A 89 12.70 -4.63 -0.91
N PRO A 90 11.37 -4.50 -1.07
CA PRO A 90 10.42 -4.69 0.03
C PRO A 90 10.57 -6.06 0.71
N ALA A 91 10.84 -7.11 -0.07
CA ALA A 91 11.03 -8.47 0.43
C ALA A 91 12.14 -8.58 1.49
N SER A 92 13.24 -7.82 1.34
CA SER A 92 14.32 -7.80 2.34
C SER A 92 13.94 -7.15 3.68
N ALA A 93 12.78 -6.50 3.77
CA ALA A 93 12.25 -5.89 4.98
C ALA A 93 10.99 -6.60 5.52
N GLY A 94 10.80 -7.86 5.12
CA GLY A 94 9.70 -8.71 5.61
C GLY A 94 8.36 -8.45 4.94
N PHE A 95 8.32 -7.71 3.83
CA PHE A 95 7.11 -7.63 3.02
C PHE A 95 6.94 -8.90 2.18
N VAL A 96 5.71 -9.37 2.05
CA VAL A 96 5.37 -10.58 1.30
C VAL A 96 4.69 -10.20 0.00
N LEU A 97 5.01 -10.90 -1.09
CA LEU A 97 4.37 -10.70 -2.39
C LEU A 97 2.86 -10.96 -2.28
N HIS A 98 2.07 -10.06 -2.82
CA HIS A 98 0.62 -10.10 -2.85
C HIS A 98 0.12 -9.80 -4.28
N THR A 99 -1.17 -10.06 -4.55
CA THR A 99 -1.81 -9.64 -5.81
C THR A 99 -2.81 -8.53 -5.51
N GLY A 100 -2.52 -7.31 -5.96
CA GLY A 100 -3.44 -6.17 -5.85
C GLY A 100 -4.23 -5.92 -7.13
N ASP A 101 -5.07 -4.88 -7.12
CA ASP A 101 -5.76 -4.39 -8.32
C ASP A 101 -4.72 -3.91 -9.35
N PRO A 102 -4.72 -4.39 -10.60
CA PRO A 102 -3.75 -3.99 -11.60
C PRO A 102 -3.93 -2.52 -12.00
N ARG A 103 -2.89 -1.72 -11.76
CA ARG A 103 -2.79 -0.28 -12.05
C ARG A 103 -1.48 0.11 -12.74
N GLY A 104 -0.79 -0.87 -13.34
CA GLY A 104 0.50 -0.68 -14.01
C GLY A 104 1.72 -0.92 -13.12
N GLN A 105 1.51 -1.34 -11.87
CA GLN A 105 2.57 -1.84 -11.01
C GLN A 105 3.11 -3.19 -11.53
N ARG A 106 4.38 -3.45 -11.26
CA ARG A 106 5.11 -4.69 -11.59
C ARG A 106 4.92 -5.77 -10.52
N ALA A 107 4.73 -5.36 -9.27
CA ALA A 107 4.50 -6.24 -8.15
C ALA A 107 3.77 -5.48 -7.03
N ASP A 108 3.09 -6.23 -6.17
CA ASP A 108 2.46 -5.74 -4.95
C ASP A 108 3.05 -6.50 -3.76
N TYR A 109 3.33 -5.79 -2.68
CA TYR A 109 3.80 -6.41 -1.44
C TYR A 109 3.01 -5.90 -0.24
N ARG A 110 2.80 -6.77 0.75
CA ARG A 110 2.09 -6.42 1.98
C ARG A 110 2.90 -6.77 3.21
N ARG A 111 2.68 -5.99 4.28
CA ARG A 111 3.19 -6.27 5.61
C ARG A 111 2.11 -5.95 6.64
N PRO A 112 1.52 -6.96 7.31
CA PRO A 112 0.59 -6.72 8.40
C PRO A 112 1.34 -6.08 9.58
N LEU A 113 0.66 -5.19 10.29
CA LEU A 113 1.15 -4.53 11.49
C LEU A 113 0.49 -5.13 12.74
N PRO A 114 1.15 -5.07 13.92
CA PRO A 114 0.61 -5.67 15.15
C PRO A 114 -0.75 -5.12 15.62
N ASP A 115 -1.15 -3.95 15.15
CA ASP A 115 -2.42 -3.31 15.47
C ASP A 115 -3.55 -3.63 14.47
N GLY A 116 -3.32 -4.59 13.57
CA GLY A 116 -4.31 -5.04 12.57
C GLY A 116 -4.33 -4.21 11.29
N LYS A 117 -3.55 -3.12 11.21
CA LYS A 117 -3.37 -2.36 9.97
C LYS A 117 -2.48 -3.12 9.00
N GLY A 118 -2.59 -2.81 7.71
CA GLY A 118 -1.73 -3.35 6.68
C GLY A 118 -0.94 -2.25 5.98
N VAL A 119 0.33 -2.48 5.66
CA VAL A 119 1.07 -1.62 4.71
C VAL A 119 1.11 -2.31 3.36
N HIS A 120 0.69 -1.60 2.31
CA HIS A 120 0.75 -2.07 0.93
C HIS A 120 1.77 -1.24 0.15
N VAL A 121 2.69 -1.93 -0.49
CA VAL A 121 3.70 -1.37 -1.40
C VAL A 121 3.38 -1.83 -2.83
N LYS A 122 3.13 -0.88 -3.72
CA LYS A 122 3.07 -1.10 -5.17
C LYS A 122 4.41 -0.75 -5.78
N GLU A 123 5.00 -1.70 -6.49
CA GLU A 123 6.29 -1.52 -7.16
C GLU A 123 6.08 -1.09 -8.61
N PHE A 124 6.47 0.14 -8.95
CA PHE A 124 6.51 0.63 -10.33
C PHE A 124 7.94 0.53 -10.90
N ALA A 125 8.11 1.02 -12.13
CA ALA A 125 9.41 0.97 -12.80
C ALA A 125 10.48 1.80 -12.05
N ASP A 126 10.13 2.99 -11.58
CA ASP A 126 11.03 4.02 -11.05
C ASP A 126 10.75 4.40 -9.58
N HIS A 127 9.58 4.06 -9.05
CA HIS A 127 9.17 4.38 -7.69
C HIS A 127 8.38 3.25 -7.03
N TYR A 128 8.24 3.35 -5.72
CA TYR A 128 7.23 2.63 -4.94
C TYR A 128 6.10 3.60 -4.60
N ALA A 129 4.85 3.14 -4.69
CA ALA A 129 3.71 3.80 -4.07
C ALA A 129 3.32 3.01 -2.83
N VAL A 130 3.40 3.65 -1.66
CA VAL A 130 3.19 3.00 -0.36
C VAL A 130 2.00 3.64 0.32
N HIS A 131 1.04 2.83 0.76
CA HIS A 131 -0.04 3.30 1.63
C HIS A 131 -0.28 2.32 2.77
N TRP A 132 -1.18 2.70 3.68
CA TRP A 132 -1.68 1.81 4.70
C TRP A 132 -3.21 1.67 4.62
N ASP A 133 -3.64 0.46 4.95
CA ASP A 133 -5.03 0.01 5.06
C ASP A 133 -5.40 -0.07 6.54
N LYS A 134 -6.63 0.28 6.91
CA LYS A 134 -7.10 0.18 8.30
C LYS A 134 -7.14 -1.26 8.79
N VAL A 135 -7.47 -2.17 7.89
CA VAL A 135 -7.59 -3.60 8.15
C VAL A 135 -6.75 -4.32 7.12
N ASP A 136 -5.78 -5.11 7.56
CA ASP A 136 -5.04 -5.98 6.64
C ASP A 136 -5.95 -7.12 6.15
N PRO A 137 -6.09 -7.35 4.83
CA PRO A 137 -6.93 -8.40 4.28
C PRO A 137 -6.44 -9.82 4.62
N THR A 138 -5.19 -10.00 5.05
CA THR A 138 -4.70 -11.30 5.52
C THR A 138 -5.19 -11.64 6.93
N GLU A 139 -5.57 -10.63 7.71
CA GLU A 139 -6.10 -10.77 9.08
C GLU A 139 -7.63 -10.78 9.08
N ASP A 140 -8.28 -9.83 8.41
CA ASP A 140 -9.74 -9.76 8.26
C ASP A 140 -10.15 -9.27 6.87
N PHE A 141 -10.39 -10.23 5.98
CA PHE A 141 -10.79 -9.97 4.59
C PHE A 141 -12.12 -9.20 4.50
N LEU A 142 -13.12 -9.53 5.32
CA LEU A 142 -14.44 -8.87 5.26
C LEU A 142 -14.37 -7.46 5.82
N GLY A 143 -13.66 -7.27 6.94
CA GLY A 143 -13.36 -5.96 7.50
C GLY A 143 -12.63 -5.07 6.51
N HIS A 144 -11.62 -5.61 5.81
CA HIS A 144 -10.88 -4.90 4.76
C HIS A 144 -11.79 -4.45 3.61
N VAL A 145 -12.65 -5.33 3.08
CA VAL A 145 -13.57 -4.94 2.00
C VAL A 145 -14.53 -3.84 2.43
N LEU A 146 -15.02 -3.86 3.68
CA LEU A 146 -15.92 -2.83 4.20
C LEU A 146 -15.22 -1.50 4.47
N ALA A 147 -14.02 -1.54 5.04
CA ALA A 147 -13.30 -0.36 5.52
C ALA A 147 -12.44 0.30 4.43
N ASP A 148 -11.79 -0.52 3.61
CA ASP A 148 -10.67 -0.11 2.76
C ASP A 148 -10.95 -0.31 1.26
N ALA A 149 -11.71 -1.34 0.88
CA ALA A 149 -12.01 -1.65 -0.52
C ALA A 149 -13.52 -1.78 -0.87
N PRO A 150 -14.37 -0.80 -0.51
CA PRO A 150 -15.84 -0.90 -0.63
C PRO A 150 -16.32 -1.00 -2.08
N HIS A 151 -15.49 -0.63 -3.07
CA HIS A 151 -15.83 -0.81 -4.48
C HIS A 151 -16.05 -2.28 -4.84
N TRP A 152 -15.42 -3.22 -4.15
CA TRP A 152 -15.66 -4.65 -4.34
C TRP A 152 -17.07 -5.10 -3.92
N LEU A 153 -17.71 -4.40 -2.99
CA LEU A 153 -19.11 -4.66 -2.63
C LEU A 153 -20.05 -4.39 -3.80
N LEU A 154 -19.75 -3.40 -4.64
CA LEU A 154 -20.54 -3.10 -5.84
C LEU A 154 -20.43 -4.24 -6.86
N PHE A 155 -19.23 -4.81 -7.04
CA PHE A 155 -19.04 -5.98 -7.91
C PHE A 155 -19.72 -7.24 -7.35
N GLY A 156 -19.59 -7.51 -6.05
CA GLY A 156 -20.26 -8.63 -5.39
C GLY A 156 -21.79 -8.53 -5.44
N GLY A 157 -22.34 -7.32 -5.26
CA GLY A 157 -23.78 -7.05 -5.35
C GLY A 157 -24.35 -7.28 -6.76
N VAL A 158 -23.60 -6.91 -7.81
CA VAL A 158 -24.00 -7.18 -9.20
C VAL A 158 -24.00 -8.69 -9.51
N LEU A 159 -23.04 -9.45 -8.99
CA LEU A 159 -22.98 -10.90 -9.19
C LEU A 159 -24.11 -11.62 -8.42
N GLY A 160 -24.36 -11.23 -7.17
CA GLY A 160 -25.45 -11.76 -6.35
C GLY A 160 -26.83 -11.47 -6.93
N ALA A 161 -27.04 -10.27 -7.50
CA ALA A 161 -28.28 -9.92 -8.18
C ALA A 161 -28.53 -10.73 -9.47
N LYS A 162 -27.47 -11.19 -10.16
CA LYS A 162 -27.61 -12.07 -11.32
C LYS A 162 -27.93 -13.52 -10.94
N LEU A 163 -27.38 -14.03 -9.84
CA LEU A 163 -27.72 -15.36 -9.33
C LEU A 163 -29.13 -15.42 -8.72
N ALA A 164 -29.57 -14.36 -8.03
CA ALA A 164 -30.93 -14.26 -7.48
C ALA A 164 -32.03 -14.14 -8.56
N ARG A 165 -31.66 -13.81 -9.81
CA ARG A 165 -32.57 -13.77 -10.96
C ARG A 165 -32.59 -15.09 -11.76
N TRP A 166 -31.91 -16.14 -11.31
CA TRP A 166 -32.16 -17.48 -11.84
C TRP A 166 -33.54 -17.91 -11.36
N PRO A 167 -34.54 -18.13 -12.25
CA PRO A 167 -35.84 -18.61 -11.80
C PRO A 167 -35.62 -19.95 -11.09
N VAL A 168 -36.06 -20.02 -9.83
CA VAL A 168 -36.28 -21.26 -9.10
C VAL A 168 -37.43 -21.98 -9.82
N GLY A 169 -37.09 -22.63 -10.93
CA GLY A 169 -38.04 -23.15 -11.91
C GLY A 169 -37.63 -24.50 -12.44
N LEU A 170 -37.13 -25.39 -11.58
CA LEU A 170 -36.91 -26.81 -11.86
C LEU A 170 -37.17 -27.61 -10.58
N GLY A 171 -38.42 -27.56 -10.10
CA GLY A 171 -38.85 -28.24 -8.88
C GLY A 171 -40.27 -28.80 -8.96
N ARG A 172 -40.81 -29.02 -10.16
CA ARG A 172 -42.11 -29.68 -10.37
C ARG A 172 -42.07 -30.60 -11.58
N GLY A 173 -41.61 -31.83 -11.36
CA GLY A 173 -41.66 -32.86 -12.37
C GLY A 173 -40.95 -34.12 -11.92
N LEU A 174 -41.46 -34.80 -10.90
CA LEU A 174 -41.21 -36.22 -10.58
C LEU A 174 -42.13 -36.64 -9.42
N ALA A 175 -43.44 -36.57 -9.63
CA ALA A 175 -44.44 -37.19 -8.75
C ALA A 175 -45.66 -37.62 -9.57
N ALA A 176 -45.41 -38.41 -10.61
CA ALA A 176 -46.45 -39.09 -11.36
C ALA A 176 -45.86 -40.35 -11.98
N HIS A 177 -45.58 -41.39 -11.18
CA HIS A 177 -45.48 -42.78 -11.63
C HIS A 177 -45.29 -43.75 -10.44
N ILE A 178 -46.32 -43.95 -9.61
CA ILE A 178 -46.61 -45.25 -8.99
C ILE A 178 -48.14 -45.37 -8.88
N LYS A 179 -48.74 -45.92 -9.94
CA LYS A 179 -50.01 -46.65 -9.88
C LYS A 179 -49.68 -48.07 -10.31
N SER A 180 -49.83 -49.02 -9.39
CA SER A 180 -50.26 -50.40 -9.61
C SER A 180 -50.62 -50.96 -8.23
#